data_AF-A0A078F4G0-F1
#
_entry.id   AF-A0A078F4G0-F1
#
_cell.length_a   1.000
_cell.length_b   1.000
_cell.length_c   1.000
_cell.angle_alpha   90.00
_cell.angle_beta   90.00
_cell.angle_gamma   90.00
#
_symmetry.space_group_name_H-M   'P 1'
#
loop_
_entity.id
_entity.type
_entity.pdbx_description
1 polymer ?
#
loop_
_entity_poly.entity_id
_entity_poly.type
_entity_poly.pdbx_seq_one_letter_code
_entity_poly.pdbx_strand_id
1 'polypeptide(L)'
;MHHQDSPSSGGPFSSNKKRFSARCDDYVLIEGGKMIPDAGDLMHATMPSPFDSLPVDCISTIISFTSPRDACVAASVSKTFESAVKSDTVWEKFLPSEYSSLIPQYSRVFLSKKELYFALCDDPVLIEDGKKSFWLEKASGKRCIMLSLKESSITWGDTPQYWRWISIPESRFEKIAELLNVCWFNIGDGMHTRYLSPRTHYSVYIVFKTKNGCPNLGDSPVDVGVGLVGQEPSQKLIYFIGPPRRGRGRGRRRETETRDVTRPEAREDGWMEAELGEFYNDSCCDDISFSIIKTNTPHWKSGLIVQGIEFRPAKIR
;
A
#
# COMPACT_ATOMS: atom_id res chain seq x y z
N MET A 1 -23.71 -58.15 11.30
CA MET A 1 -23.73 -58.88 10.01
C MET A 1 -24.46 -57.98 9.03
N HIS A 2 -23.88 -57.36 8.00
CA HIS A 2 -22.68 -57.69 7.23
C HIS A 2 -21.75 -56.49 7.12
N HIS A 3 -20.46 -56.79 7.31
CA HIS A 3 -19.32 -56.02 6.85
C HIS A 3 -19.26 -55.99 5.32
N GLN A 4 -18.85 -54.85 4.76
CA GLN A 4 -17.94 -54.83 3.62
C GLN A 4 -16.90 -53.72 3.82
N ASP A 5 -15.65 -54.15 3.71
CA ASP A 5 -14.42 -53.39 3.88
C ASP A 5 -14.06 -52.57 2.63
N SER A 6 -13.51 -51.36 2.86
CA SER A 6 -12.25 -50.80 2.32
C SER A 6 -11.95 -50.82 0.80
N PRO A 7 -11.33 -49.76 0.21
CA PRO A 7 -10.00 -49.35 0.65
C PRO A 7 -9.72 -47.85 0.73
N SER A 8 -8.87 -47.57 1.71
CA SER A 8 -7.92 -46.47 1.79
C SER A 8 -7.16 -46.26 0.46
N SER A 9 -7.23 -45.04 -0.07
CA SER A 9 -6.22 -44.53 -0.99
C SER A 9 -5.69 -43.20 -0.43
N GLY A 10 -4.60 -43.30 0.34
CA GLY A 10 -3.75 -42.17 0.62
C GLY A 10 -3.06 -41.73 -0.67
N GLY A 11 -3.45 -40.55 -1.16
CA GLY A 11 -2.71 -39.81 -2.19
C GLY A 11 -1.88 -38.73 -1.50
N PRO A 12 -0.62 -38.52 -1.90
CA PRO A 12 0.26 -37.56 -1.23
C PRO A 12 -0.23 -36.14 -1.56
N PHE A 13 -0.60 -35.36 -0.53
CA PHE A 13 -0.68 -33.91 -0.68
C PHE A 13 0.74 -33.38 -0.90
N SER A 14 1.12 -33.30 -2.17
CA SER A 14 2.32 -32.62 -2.63
C SER A 14 2.27 -31.18 -2.11
N SER A 15 3.10 -30.92 -1.12
CA SER A 15 3.39 -29.57 -0.64
C SER A 15 4.10 -28.83 -1.78
N ASN A 16 3.34 -28.06 -2.56
CA ASN A 16 3.92 -27.08 -3.47
C ASN A 16 4.54 -25.95 -2.64
N LYS A 17 5.73 -26.21 -2.10
CA LYS A 17 6.69 -25.18 -1.67
C LYS A 17 7.09 -24.42 -2.93
N LYS A 18 6.34 -23.37 -3.28
CA LYS A 18 6.85 -22.35 -4.20
C LYS A 18 8.03 -21.67 -3.52
N ARG A 19 9.22 -22.15 -3.87
CA ARG A 19 10.50 -21.53 -3.56
C ARG A 19 10.57 -20.25 -4.42
N PHE A 20 10.09 -19.13 -3.89
CA PHE A 20 10.32 -17.84 -4.53
C PHE A 20 11.77 -17.42 -4.25
N SER A 21 12.63 -17.75 -5.21
CA SER A 21 13.97 -17.18 -5.34
C SER A 21 13.80 -15.74 -5.81
N ALA A 22 13.76 -14.78 -4.90
CA ALA A 22 13.97 -13.38 -5.23
C ALA A 22 15.46 -13.18 -5.52
N ARG A 23 15.90 -13.41 -6.77
CA ARG A 23 17.21 -12.95 -7.24
C ARG A 23 17.07 -11.51 -7.75
N CYS A 24 18.06 -10.70 -7.44
CA CYS A 24 18.20 -9.31 -7.86
C CYS A 24 18.82 -9.16 -9.26
N ASP A 25 18.75 -10.18 -10.12
CA ASP A 25 19.63 -10.28 -11.30
C ASP A 25 18.98 -9.92 -12.65
N ASP A 26 17.93 -9.10 -12.68
CA ASP A 26 17.34 -8.64 -13.94
C ASP A 26 17.91 -7.28 -14.39
N TYR A 27 19.19 -7.27 -14.80
CA TYR A 27 19.75 -6.27 -15.72
C TYR A 27 20.71 -6.95 -16.70
N VAL A 28 20.26 -7.09 -17.95
CA VAL A 28 21.02 -7.65 -19.07
C VAL A 28 21.95 -6.57 -19.65
N LEU A 29 23.27 -6.80 -19.61
CA LEU A 29 24.24 -6.05 -20.42
C LEU A 29 24.37 -6.72 -21.79
N ILE A 30 24.25 -5.92 -22.84
CA ILE A 30 24.42 -6.34 -24.23
C ILE A 30 25.93 -6.46 -24.51
N GLU A 31 26.42 -7.66 -24.83
CA GLU A 31 27.77 -7.89 -25.35
C GLU A 31 27.83 -7.67 -26.88
N GLY A 32 28.90 -7.03 -27.34
CA GLY A 32 29.32 -7.06 -28.73
C GLY A 32 30.59 -6.27 -29.01
N GLY A 33 31.71 -6.97 -29.27
CA GLY A 33 32.82 -6.41 -30.05
C GLY A 33 34.26 -6.74 -29.61
N LYS A 34 34.78 -7.89 -30.08
CA LYS A 34 36.18 -8.27 -30.45
C LYS A 34 37.40 -7.69 -29.70
N MET A 35 38.22 -8.61 -29.19
CA MET A 35 39.60 -8.43 -28.69
C MET A 35 40.63 -8.11 -29.79
N ILE A 36 41.58 -7.23 -29.47
CA ILE A 36 42.94 -7.17 -30.01
C ILE A 36 43.88 -7.05 -28.79
N PRO A 37 44.85 -7.94 -28.55
CA PRO A 37 45.81 -7.77 -27.46
C PRO A 37 47.07 -7.08 -27.98
N ASP A 38 47.52 -5.99 -27.34
CA ASP A 38 48.95 -5.71 -27.34
C ASP A 38 49.46 -4.98 -26.10
N ALA A 39 50.61 -5.49 -25.66
CA ALA A 39 51.63 -5.02 -24.74
C ALA A 39 51.30 -3.88 -23.76
N GLY A 40 51.09 -4.28 -22.51
CA GLY A 40 51.19 -3.39 -21.35
C GLY A 40 50.62 -4.04 -20.10
N ASP A 41 51.37 -4.97 -19.50
CA ASP A 41 51.13 -5.43 -18.13
C ASP A 41 51.36 -4.27 -17.15
N LEU A 42 50.43 -3.32 -17.13
CA LEU A 42 50.11 -2.53 -15.97
C LEU A 42 48.85 -3.17 -15.40
N MET A 43 49.08 -4.13 -14.50
CA MET A 43 48.14 -4.50 -13.47
C MET A 43 47.38 -3.24 -13.00
N HIS A 44 46.17 -3.05 -13.53
CA HIS A 44 45.22 -2.08 -13.04
C HIS A 44 44.80 -2.63 -11.67
N ALA A 45 45.64 -2.40 -10.67
CA ALA A 45 45.23 -2.54 -9.29
C ALA A 45 43.99 -1.66 -9.16
N THR A 46 42.82 -2.28 -9.04
CA THR A 46 41.63 -1.57 -8.61
C THR A 46 42.00 -0.96 -7.28
N MET A 47 42.30 0.35 -7.28
CA MET A 47 42.62 1.07 -6.05
C MET A 47 41.47 0.79 -5.09
N PRO A 48 41.74 0.26 -3.88
CA PRO A 48 40.68 -0.05 -2.94
C PRO A 48 39.87 1.22 -2.73
N SER A 49 38.54 1.09 -2.78
CA SER A 49 37.69 2.24 -2.57
C SER A 49 38.01 2.80 -1.17
N PRO A 50 37.91 4.12 -0.94
CA PRO A 50 38.12 4.69 0.38
C PRO A 50 37.25 4.01 1.46
N PHE A 51 36.09 3.47 1.06
CA PHE A 51 35.17 2.73 1.92
C PHE A 51 35.66 1.32 2.30
N ASP A 52 36.50 0.68 1.49
CA ASP A 52 37.03 -0.66 1.81
C ASP A 52 38.02 -0.64 3.00
N SER A 53 38.48 0.55 3.41
CA SER A 53 39.28 0.74 4.61
C SER A 53 38.46 0.91 5.90
N LEU A 54 37.14 1.10 5.78
CA LEU A 54 36.27 1.28 6.95
C LEU A 54 35.80 -0.07 7.50
N PRO A 55 35.71 -0.23 8.83
CA PRO A 55 35.07 -1.40 9.43
C PRO A 55 33.62 -1.56 8.96
N VAL A 56 33.19 -2.81 8.77
CA VAL A 56 31.82 -3.14 8.34
C VAL A 56 30.76 -2.53 9.27
N ASP A 57 31.04 -2.41 10.57
CA ASP A 57 30.12 -1.79 11.54
C ASP A 57 29.95 -0.28 11.33
N CYS A 58 31.02 0.41 10.91
CA CYS A 58 30.95 1.83 10.56
C CYS A 58 30.08 2.03 9.31
N ILE A 59 30.29 1.21 8.30
CA ILE A 59 29.49 1.23 7.07
C ILE A 59 28.02 0.89 7.38
N SER A 60 27.78 -0.14 8.19
CA SER A 60 26.43 -0.54 8.63
C SER A 60 25.73 0.62 9.35
N THR A 61 26.44 1.31 10.25
CA THR A 61 25.90 2.48 10.95
C THR A 61 25.50 3.59 9.97
N ILE A 62 26.36 3.91 9.00
CA ILE A 62 26.07 4.93 7.97
C ILE A 62 24.82 4.52 7.17
N ILE A 63 24.76 3.28 6.69
CA ILE A 63 23.62 2.75 5.91
C ILE A 63 22.33 2.77 6.74
N SER A 64 22.40 2.54 8.05
CA SER A 64 21.21 2.56 8.91
C SER A 64 20.50 3.93 8.98
N PHE A 65 21.15 5.01 8.53
CA PHE A 65 20.57 6.35 8.41
C PHE A 65 20.06 6.68 7.00
N THR A 66 20.14 5.76 6.04
CA THR A 66 19.60 5.93 4.68
C THR A 66 18.21 5.31 4.56
N SER A 67 17.66 5.22 3.35
CA SER A 67 16.41 4.47 3.12
C SER A 67 16.68 2.97 2.86
N PRO A 68 15.70 2.08 3.09
CA PRO A 68 15.79 0.67 2.70
C PRO A 68 16.14 0.46 1.23
N ARG A 69 15.64 1.33 0.34
CA ARG A 69 16.01 1.35 -1.09
C ARG A 69 17.50 1.65 -1.25
N ASP A 70 17.99 2.72 -0.62
CA ASP A 70 19.40 3.13 -0.75
C ASP A 70 20.35 2.08 -0.16
N ALA A 71 19.95 1.43 0.94
CA ALA A 71 20.69 0.30 1.49
C ALA A 71 20.78 -0.86 0.49
N CYS A 72 19.68 -1.19 -0.19
CA CYS A 72 19.70 -2.22 -1.24
C CYS A 72 20.56 -1.81 -2.45
N VAL A 73 20.52 -0.54 -2.86
CA VAL A 73 21.40 -0.02 -3.94
C VAL A 73 22.87 -0.09 -3.51
N ALA A 74 23.19 0.32 -2.28
CA ALA A 74 24.55 0.27 -1.74
C ALA A 74 25.10 -1.16 -1.70
N ALA A 75 24.27 -2.16 -1.34
CA ALA A 75 24.66 -3.56 -1.33
C ALA A 75 25.20 -4.04 -2.70
N SER A 76 24.71 -3.47 -3.79
CA SER A 76 25.14 -3.83 -5.16
C SER A 76 26.47 -3.18 -5.58
N VAL A 77 27.01 -2.24 -4.80
CA VAL A 77 28.22 -1.47 -5.15
C VAL A 77 29.50 -2.25 -4.83
N SER A 78 29.55 -2.94 -3.69
CA SER A 78 30.72 -3.77 -3.32
C SER A 78 30.34 -4.86 -2.30
N LYS A 79 31.20 -5.89 -2.17
CA LYS A 79 31.03 -6.95 -1.17
C LYS A 79 31.05 -6.44 0.26
N THR A 80 31.80 -5.37 0.52
CA THR A 80 31.89 -4.72 1.84
C THR A 80 30.53 -4.10 2.20
N PHE A 81 29.92 -3.37 1.27
CA PHE A 81 28.56 -2.83 1.44
C PHE A 81 27.52 -3.95 1.54
N GLU A 82 27.63 -5.00 0.70
CA GLU A 82 26.73 -6.15 0.77
C GLU A 82 26.73 -6.80 2.15
N SER A 83 27.92 -6.99 2.74
CA SER A 83 28.08 -7.54 4.09
C SER A 83 27.48 -6.61 5.15
N ALA A 84 27.71 -5.30 5.05
CA ALA A 84 27.15 -4.31 5.98
C ALA A 84 25.62 -4.29 5.95
N VAL A 85 25.01 -4.34 4.76
CA VAL A 85 23.55 -4.31 4.58
C VAL A 85 22.89 -5.59 5.12
N LYS A 86 23.60 -6.71 5.23
CA LYS A 86 23.06 -7.93 5.86
C LYS A 86 22.94 -7.82 7.38
N SER A 87 23.55 -6.82 8.01
CA SER A 87 23.49 -6.64 9.46
C SER A 87 22.09 -6.26 9.95
N ASP A 88 21.63 -6.92 11.00
CA ASP A 88 20.37 -6.58 11.69
C ASP A 88 20.40 -5.19 12.33
N THR A 89 21.58 -4.61 12.60
CA THR A 89 21.68 -3.22 13.09
C THR A 89 21.14 -2.21 12.09
N VAL A 90 21.28 -2.50 10.78
CA VAL A 90 20.74 -1.68 9.69
C VAL A 90 19.22 -1.78 9.68
N TRP A 91 18.70 -3.01 9.59
CA TRP A 91 17.26 -3.24 9.42
C TRP A 91 16.46 -2.90 10.67
N GLU A 92 17.07 -2.94 11.86
CA GLU A 92 16.44 -2.44 13.08
C GLU A 92 16.06 -0.95 12.97
N LYS A 93 16.87 -0.12 12.31
CA LYS A 93 16.57 1.31 12.13
C LYS A 93 15.47 1.56 11.10
N PHE A 94 15.25 0.61 10.18
CA PHE A 94 14.21 0.69 9.16
C PHE A 94 12.86 0.20 9.67
N LEU A 95 12.85 -0.57 10.75
CA LEU A 95 11.63 -1.01 11.41
C LEU A 95 11.07 0.11 12.30
N PRO A 96 9.73 0.27 12.39
CA PRO A 96 9.11 1.21 13.33
C PRO A 96 9.45 0.87 14.78
N SER A 97 9.85 1.82 15.63
CA SER A 97 10.21 1.57 17.04
C SER A 97 9.19 0.73 17.83
N GLU A 98 7.89 0.84 17.51
CA GLU A 98 6.82 0.08 18.16
C GLU A 98 6.47 -1.25 17.45
N TYR A 99 7.29 -1.74 16.50
CA TYR A 99 7.00 -2.95 15.71
C TYR A 99 6.74 -4.18 16.60
N SER A 100 7.43 -4.28 17.73
CA SER A 100 7.28 -5.36 18.71
C SER A 100 5.87 -5.45 19.32
N SER A 101 5.15 -4.33 19.38
CA SER A 101 3.75 -4.28 19.82
C SER A 101 2.74 -4.41 18.67
N LEU A 102 3.17 -4.19 17.42
CA LEU A 102 2.31 -4.24 16.24
C LEU A 102 2.18 -5.66 15.66
N ILE A 103 3.10 -6.56 15.99
CA ILE A 103 3.12 -7.93 15.46
C ILE A 103 2.61 -8.87 16.55
N PRO A 104 1.54 -9.66 16.29
CA PRO A 104 1.15 -10.74 17.18
C PRO A 104 2.34 -11.68 17.38
N GLN A 105 2.78 -11.84 18.62
CA GLN A 105 4.01 -12.57 19.01
C GLN A 105 4.04 -14.06 18.59
N TYR A 106 2.98 -14.58 17.97
CA TYR A 106 2.68 -16.01 17.94
C TYR A 106 2.67 -16.70 16.57
N SER A 107 3.05 -16.05 15.46
CA SER A 107 2.83 -16.67 14.13
C SER A 107 4.08 -16.93 13.28
N ARG A 108 5.13 -16.10 13.35
CA ARG A 108 6.30 -16.25 12.46
C ARG A 108 7.61 -15.99 13.20
N VAL A 109 8.50 -16.97 13.16
CA VAL A 109 9.91 -16.80 13.55
C VAL A 109 10.64 -16.27 12.32
N PHE A 110 11.10 -15.03 12.38
CA PHE A 110 11.92 -14.43 11.33
C PHE A 110 13.40 -14.75 11.59
N LEU A 111 14.13 -15.12 10.53
CA LEU A 111 15.56 -15.46 10.61
C LEU A 111 16.45 -14.21 10.64
N SER A 112 15.91 -13.05 10.26
CA SER A 112 16.59 -11.75 10.31
C SER A 112 15.58 -10.61 10.36
N LYS A 113 16.04 -9.41 10.76
CA LYS A 113 15.21 -8.18 10.72
C LYS A 113 14.93 -7.72 9.30
N LYS A 114 15.80 -8.05 8.35
CA LYS A 114 15.56 -7.87 6.92
C LYS A 114 14.34 -8.68 6.46
N GLU A 115 14.27 -9.95 6.83
CA GLU A 115 13.14 -10.80 6.50
C GLU A 115 11.84 -10.27 7.13
N LEU A 116 11.90 -9.86 8.40
CA LEU A 116 10.78 -9.23 9.08
C LEU A 116 10.32 -7.96 8.34
N TYR A 117 11.24 -7.09 7.94
CA TYR A 117 10.91 -5.86 7.21
C TYR A 117 10.13 -6.16 5.92
N PHE A 118 10.61 -7.09 5.09
CA PHE A 118 9.92 -7.43 3.85
C PHE A 118 8.59 -8.15 4.10
N ALA A 119 8.49 -8.98 5.14
CA ALA A 119 7.21 -9.54 5.54
C ALA A 119 6.19 -8.45 5.92
N LEU A 120 6.62 -7.39 6.61
CA LEU A 120 5.76 -6.23 6.92
C LEU A 120 5.45 -5.36 5.69
N CYS A 121 6.22 -5.45 4.60
CA CYS A 121 5.88 -4.80 3.34
C CYS A 121 4.83 -5.57 2.56
N ASP A 122 4.98 -6.89 2.51
CA ASP A 122 4.21 -7.76 1.62
C ASP A 122 2.91 -8.27 2.26
N ASP A 123 2.89 -8.44 3.59
CA ASP A 123 1.74 -8.96 4.34
C ASP A 123 1.20 -7.92 5.34
N PRO A 124 0.10 -7.21 5.01
CA PRO A 124 -0.52 -6.28 5.93
C PRO A 124 -1.01 -6.95 7.22
N VAL A 125 -0.65 -6.34 8.36
CA VAL A 125 -1.00 -6.82 9.69
C VAL A 125 -2.24 -6.08 10.21
N LEU A 126 -3.18 -6.81 10.78
CA LEU A 126 -4.33 -6.22 11.46
C LEU A 126 -3.95 -5.80 12.88
N ILE A 127 -4.26 -4.54 13.21
CA ILE A 127 -4.01 -3.94 14.53
C ILE A 127 -5.32 -3.39 15.09
N GLU A 128 -5.30 -3.07 16.39
CA GLU A 128 -6.45 -2.51 17.12
C GLU A 128 -7.73 -3.32 16.94
N ASP A 129 -7.66 -4.62 17.25
CA ASP A 129 -8.81 -5.52 17.15
C ASP A 129 -9.39 -5.60 15.72
N GLY A 130 -8.50 -5.58 14.72
CA GLY A 130 -8.88 -5.71 13.32
C GLY A 130 -9.50 -4.46 12.70
N LYS A 131 -9.39 -3.30 13.34
CA LYS A 131 -9.97 -2.05 12.85
C LYS A 131 -9.04 -1.31 11.88
N LYS A 132 -7.75 -1.56 11.96
CA LYS A 132 -6.74 -0.96 11.07
C LYS A 132 -5.84 -2.03 10.50
N SER A 133 -5.43 -1.86 9.25
CA SER A 133 -4.47 -2.72 8.58
C SER A 133 -3.19 -1.92 8.33
N PHE A 134 -2.04 -2.47 8.69
CA PHE A 134 -0.74 -1.80 8.75
C PHE A 134 0.30 -2.55 7.91
N TRP A 135 1.11 -1.81 7.15
CA TRP A 135 2.28 -2.35 6.43
C TRP A 135 3.32 -1.25 6.19
N LEU A 136 4.48 -1.61 5.65
CA LEU A 136 5.57 -0.67 5.32
C LEU A 136 5.66 -0.42 3.82
N GLU A 137 5.87 0.83 3.43
CA GLU A 137 6.27 1.18 2.06
C GLU A 137 7.72 0.73 1.84
N LYS A 138 7.91 -0.16 0.87
CA LYS A 138 9.13 -0.94 0.66
C LYS A 138 10.39 -0.11 0.39
N ALA A 139 10.26 1.05 -0.25
CA ALA A 139 11.41 1.87 -0.60
C ALA A 139 11.91 2.73 0.57
N SER A 140 10.98 3.30 1.32
CA SER A 140 11.24 4.33 2.33
C SER A 140 11.14 3.80 3.77
N GLY A 141 10.50 2.65 3.99
CA GLY A 141 10.16 2.15 5.32
C GLY A 141 9.10 2.96 6.05
N LYS A 142 8.43 3.89 5.34
CA LYS A 142 7.36 4.71 5.92
C LYS A 142 6.09 3.88 6.09
N ARG A 143 5.29 4.25 7.09
CA ARG A 143 4.09 3.50 7.48
C ARG A 143 2.97 3.72 6.47
N CYS A 144 2.31 2.64 6.08
CA CYS A 144 1.07 2.64 5.34
C CYS A 144 -0.04 2.06 6.21
N ILE A 145 -1.24 2.65 6.12
CA ILE A 145 -2.38 2.24 6.93
C ILE A 145 -3.63 2.21 6.10
N MET A 146 -4.48 1.22 6.34
CA MET A 146 -5.87 1.22 5.90
C MET A 146 -6.79 1.23 7.11
N LEU A 147 -7.78 2.13 7.09
CA LEU A 147 -8.84 2.21 8.09
C LEU A 147 -10.05 1.40 7.65
N SER A 148 -10.56 0.57 8.56
CA SER A 148 -11.88 -0.04 8.41
C SER A 148 -12.96 1.01 8.58
N LEU A 149 -14.00 0.96 7.75
CA LEU A 149 -15.14 1.84 7.92
C LEU A 149 -16.01 1.50 9.13
N LYS A 150 -15.80 0.36 9.80
CA LYS A 150 -16.57 -0.03 10.99
C LYS A 150 -16.24 0.85 12.20
N GLU A 151 -15.03 1.38 12.27
CA GLU A 151 -14.67 2.38 13.27
C GLU A 151 -14.97 3.79 12.77
N SER A 152 -15.00 4.00 11.45
CA SER A 152 -15.30 5.32 10.89
C SER A 152 -16.75 5.74 10.97
N SER A 153 -16.97 7.03 11.20
CA SER A 153 -18.32 7.59 11.13
C SER A 153 -18.81 7.54 9.68
N ILE A 154 -19.80 6.69 9.43
CA ILE A 154 -20.56 6.69 8.18
C ILE A 154 -21.91 7.29 8.50
N THR A 155 -22.33 8.28 7.72
CA THR A 155 -23.70 8.78 7.82
C THR A 155 -24.67 7.63 7.55
N TRP A 156 -25.55 7.38 8.52
CA TRP A 156 -26.49 6.27 8.53
C TRP A 156 -25.88 4.86 8.62
N GLY A 157 -24.61 4.72 9.00
CA GLY A 157 -23.91 3.42 9.06
C GLY A 157 -24.60 2.38 9.96
N ASP A 158 -25.31 2.84 11.00
CA ASP A 158 -26.09 2.01 11.92
C ASP A 158 -27.53 1.76 11.46
N THR A 159 -27.91 2.23 10.26
CA THR A 159 -29.26 2.11 9.70
C THR A 159 -29.29 1.00 8.64
N PRO A 160 -29.82 -0.20 8.95
CA PRO A 160 -29.75 -1.36 8.06
C PRO A 160 -30.49 -1.20 6.73
N GLN A 161 -31.38 -0.21 6.62
CA GLN A 161 -32.06 0.14 5.37
C GLN A 161 -31.11 0.79 4.36
N TYR A 162 -30.02 1.39 4.84
CA TYR A 162 -29.10 2.21 4.07
C TYR A 162 -27.73 1.57 3.89
N TRP A 163 -27.25 0.87 4.93
CA TRP A 163 -25.97 0.18 4.93
C TRP A 163 -26.10 -1.26 5.40
N ARG A 164 -25.32 -2.14 4.80
CA ARG A 164 -25.18 -3.53 5.22
C ARG A 164 -23.72 -3.85 5.47
N TRP A 165 -23.43 -4.49 6.60
CA TRP A 165 -22.11 -4.99 6.92
C TRP A 165 -21.94 -6.42 6.38
N ILE A 166 -21.08 -6.58 5.38
CA ILE A 166 -20.85 -7.87 4.71
C ILE A 166 -19.45 -8.40 5.00
N SER A 167 -19.27 -9.70 4.82
CA SER A 167 -17.96 -10.37 4.85
C SER A 167 -17.70 -10.96 3.47
N ILE A 168 -16.54 -10.64 2.89
CA ILE A 168 -16.12 -11.20 1.61
C ILE A 168 -14.68 -11.72 1.73
N PRO A 169 -14.32 -12.86 1.11
CA PRO A 169 -13.00 -13.48 1.28
C PRO A 169 -11.82 -12.60 0.86
N GLU A 170 -12.03 -11.69 -0.10
CA GLU A 170 -10.98 -10.82 -0.63
C GLU A 170 -10.77 -9.55 0.21
N SER A 171 -11.56 -9.37 1.28
CA SER A 171 -11.45 -8.22 2.18
C SER A 171 -10.35 -8.43 3.22
N ARG A 172 -9.57 -7.37 3.48
CA ARG A 172 -8.63 -7.31 4.60
C ARG A 172 -9.34 -7.29 5.97
N PHE A 173 -10.57 -6.78 6.04
CA PHE A 173 -11.35 -6.69 7.27
C PHE A 173 -12.48 -7.71 7.29
N GLU A 174 -12.81 -8.21 8.48
CA GLU A 174 -13.89 -9.19 8.68
C GLU A 174 -15.25 -8.67 8.18
N LYS A 175 -15.51 -7.38 8.43
CA LYS A 175 -16.74 -6.68 8.04
C LYS A 175 -16.40 -5.42 7.28
N ILE A 176 -17.09 -5.21 6.16
CA ILE A 176 -16.98 -4.03 5.30
C ILE A 176 -18.36 -3.48 4.96
N ALA A 177 -18.42 -2.22 4.57
CA ALA A 177 -19.69 -1.51 4.35
C ALA A 177 -20.16 -1.66 2.90
N GLU A 178 -21.39 -2.15 2.73
CA GLU A 178 -22.14 -2.13 1.48
C GLU A 178 -23.25 -1.08 1.55
N LEU A 179 -23.25 -0.15 0.60
CA LEU A 179 -24.28 0.84 0.44
C LEU A 179 -25.50 0.22 -0.25
N LEU A 180 -26.63 0.17 0.46
CA LEU A 180 -27.89 -0.36 -0.06
C LEU A 180 -28.69 0.68 -0.82
N ASN A 181 -28.94 1.86 -0.23
CA ASN A 181 -29.70 2.92 -0.90
C ASN A 181 -29.67 4.25 -0.11
N VAL A 182 -29.01 5.30 -0.60
CA VAL A 182 -29.10 6.65 0.01
C VAL A 182 -29.04 7.76 -1.04
N CYS A 183 -29.66 8.91 -0.78
CA CYS A 183 -29.44 10.11 -1.61
C CYS A 183 -28.12 10.81 -1.26
N TRP A 184 -27.71 10.80 0.01
CA TRP A 184 -26.41 11.34 0.42
C TRP A 184 -25.80 10.53 1.55
N PHE A 185 -24.47 10.54 1.63
CA PHE A 185 -23.72 10.03 2.77
C PHE A 185 -22.41 10.81 2.94
N ASN A 186 -21.90 10.79 4.16
CA ASN A 186 -20.51 11.13 4.48
C ASN A 186 -19.81 9.89 5.02
N ILE A 187 -18.58 9.66 4.57
CA ILE A 187 -17.67 8.69 5.17
C ILE A 187 -16.54 9.48 5.79
N GLY A 188 -16.26 9.23 7.07
CA GLY A 188 -15.07 9.72 7.72
C GLY A 188 -15.30 10.04 9.18
N ASP A 189 -14.43 9.51 10.01
CA ASP A 189 -14.03 10.11 11.26
C ASP A 189 -12.52 10.34 11.19
N GLY A 190 -12.02 11.22 12.03
CA GLY A 190 -10.60 11.46 12.09
C GLY A 190 -9.81 10.23 12.56
N MET A 191 -8.55 10.14 12.16
CA MET A 191 -7.59 9.22 12.78
C MET A 191 -6.46 10.03 13.39
N HIS A 192 -5.93 9.59 14.54
CA HIS A 192 -4.71 10.18 15.08
C HIS A 192 -3.52 10.05 14.11
N THR A 193 -2.76 11.12 13.89
CA THR A 193 -1.57 11.08 13.01
C THR A 193 -0.46 10.18 13.56
N ARG A 194 -0.51 9.81 14.84
CA ARG A 194 0.51 8.98 15.52
C ARG A 194 0.81 7.65 14.82
N TYR A 195 -0.14 7.14 14.06
CA TYR A 195 0.05 5.91 13.30
C TYR A 195 0.79 6.14 11.98
N LEU A 196 0.81 7.37 11.48
CA LEU A 196 1.53 7.77 10.27
C LEU A 196 2.97 8.15 10.61
N SER A 197 3.85 8.03 9.62
CA SER A 197 5.23 8.48 9.78
C SER A 197 5.30 10.01 9.83
N PRO A 198 6.09 10.58 10.76
CA PRO A 198 6.30 12.02 10.84
C PRO A 198 7.05 12.54 9.62
N ARG A 199 6.92 13.84 9.33
CA ARG A 199 7.56 14.55 8.22
C ARG A 199 7.42 13.81 6.89
N THR A 200 6.20 13.43 6.58
CA THR A 200 5.90 12.57 5.42
C THR A 200 4.67 13.11 4.70
N HIS A 201 4.77 13.26 3.39
CA HIS A 201 3.62 13.58 2.54
C HIS A 201 2.83 12.31 2.29
N TYR A 202 1.52 12.35 2.51
CA TYR A 202 0.62 11.20 2.36
C TYR A 202 -0.39 11.47 1.26
N SER A 203 -0.64 10.46 0.43
CA SER A 203 -1.76 10.39 -0.50
C SER A 203 -2.80 9.43 0.08
N VAL A 204 -4.07 9.82 0.04
CA VAL A 204 -5.19 9.07 0.64
C VAL A 204 -6.06 8.50 -0.46
N TYR A 205 -6.44 7.24 -0.32
CA TYR A 205 -7.21 6.49 -1.31
C TYR A 205 -8.45 5.87 -0.67
N ILE A 206 -9.57 5.85 -1.39
CA ILE A 206 -10.66 4.92 -1.08
C ILE A 206 -10.43 3.62 -1.84
N VAL A 207 -10.63 2.48 -1.18
CA VAL A 207 -10.57 1.15 -1.80
C VAL A 207 -11.96 0.52 -1.77
N PHE A 208 -12.49 0.18 -2.94
CA PHE A 208 -13.90 -0.17 -3.10
C PHE A 208 -14.17 -1.12 -4.27
N LYS A 209 -15.37 -1.72 -4.27
CA LYS A 209 -15.97 -2.46 -5.37
C LYS A 209 -17.35 -1.87 -5.67
N THR A 210 -17.86 -2.13 -6.86
CA THR A 210 -19.22 -1.76 -7.25
C THR A 210 -19.99 -3.00 -7.71
N LYS A 211 -21.26 -3.11 -7.32
CA LYS A 211 -22.16 -4.16 -7.83
C LYS A 211 -22.72 -3.78 -9.20
N ASN A 212 -22.93 -4.79 -10.06
CA ASN A 212 -23.52 -4.58 -11.38
C ASN A 212 -24.83 -3.76 -11.31
N GLY A 213 -24.93 -2.75 -12.18
CA GLY A 213 -26.12 -1.91 -12.31
C GLY A 213 -26.24 -0.76 -11.29
N CYS A 214 -25.26 -0.55 -10.40
CA CYS A 214 -25.23 0.50 -9.36
C CYS A 214 -25.70 1.88 -9.87
N PRO A 215 -26.99 2.23 -9.64
CA PRO A 215 -27.60 3.42 -10.20
C PRO A 215 -26.98 4.68 -9.61
N ASN A 216 -26.76 5.68 -10.45
CA ASN A 216 -26.28 7.03 -10.07
C ASN A 216 -24.92 7.09 -9.36
N LEU A 217 -24.19 5.97 -9.25
CA LEU A 217 -22.75 5.93 -8.90
C LEU A 217 -21.85 6.06 -10.13
N GLY A 218 -22.40 5.79 -11.32
CA GLY A 218 -21.66 5.62 -12.56
C GLY A 218 -21.20 6.92 -13.21
N ASP A 219 -22.13 7.86 -13.42
CA ASP A 219 -21.94 8.97 -14.36
C ASP A 219 -21.77 10.34 -13.70
N SER A 220 -21.84 10.42 -12.36
CA SER A 220 -21.70 11.68 -11.62
C SER A 220 -20.48 11.63 -10.71
N PRO A 221 -19.58 12.63 -10.77
CA PRO A 221 -18.48 12.70 -9.83
C PRO A 221 -19.00 13.08 -8.45
N VAL A 222 -18.18 12.77 -7.44
CA VAL A 222 -18.49 13.01 -6.02
C VAL A 222 -17.40 13.89 -5.43
N ASP A 223 -17.81 14.88 -4.64
CA ASP A 223 -16.90 15.74 -3.89
C ASP A 223 -16.23 14.93 -2.78
N VAL A 224 -14.91 15.01 -2.74
CA VAL A 224 -14.08 14.37 -1.71
C VAL A 224 -13.19 15.40 -1.04
N GLY A 225 -12.92 15.21 0.25
CA GLY A 225 -12.17 16.14 1.07
C GLY A 225 -11.19 15.42 1.99
N VAL A 226 -9.91 15.81 1.94
CA VAL A 226 -8.88 15.28 2.84
C VAL A 226 -8.08 16.44 3.43
N GLY A 227 -8.00 16.50 4.75
CA GLY A 227 -7.27 17.54 5.47
C GLY A 227 -6.92 17.14 6.90
N LEU A 228 -6.13 17.99 7.57
CA LEU A 228 -5.87 17.92 9.01
C LEU A 228 -6.88 18.78 9.76
N VAL A 229 -7.13 18.49 11.05
CA VAL A 229 -7.97 19.36 11.89
C VAL A 229 -7.39 20.77 11.90
N GLY A 230 -8.24 21.78 11.63
CA GLY A 230 -7.84 23.18 11.64
C GLY A 230 -7.13 23.67 10.39
N GLN A 231 -6.96 22.83 9.36
CA GLN A 231 -6.48 23.23 8.04
C GLN A 231 -7.60 23.16 7.00
N GLU A 232 -7.48 23.97 5.95
CA GLU A 232 -8.40 23.88 4.80
C GLU A 232 -8.19 22.52 4.10
N PRO A 233 -9.22 21.68 3.97
CA PRO A 233 -9.06 20.37 3.36
C PRO A 233 -8.81 20.51 1.86
N SER A 234 -7.95 19.66 1.31
CA SER A 234 -7.85 19.47 -0.13
C SER A 234 -9.19 18.92 -0.65
N GLN A 235 -9.79 19.61 -1.62
CA GLN A 235 -11.02 19.19 -2.27
C GLN A 235 -10.74 18.70 -3.68
N LYS A 236 -11.32 17.55 -4.03
CA LYS A 236 -11.25 16.98 -5.38
C LYS A 236 -12.61 16.40 -5.76
N LEU A 237 -12.77 16.14 -7.05
CA LEU A 237 -13.89 15.35 -7.57
C LEU A 237 -13.39 13.96 -7.95
N ILE A 238 -14.11 12.91 -7.59
CA ILE A 238 -13.79 11.55 -8.03
C ILE A 238 -14.97 10.87 -8.73
N TYR A 239 -14.68 9.94 -9.63
CA TYR A 239 -15.65 8.96 -10.10
C TYR A 239 -15.47 7.62 -9.38
N PHE A 240 -16.58 6.91 -9.13
CA PHE A 240 -16.53 5.50 -8.72
C PHE A 240 -16.54 4.54 -9.91
N ILE A 241 -17.01 4.99 -11.09
CA ILE A 241 -16.96 4.23 -12.35
C ILE A 241 -16.55 5.18 -13.47
N GLY A 242 -17.30 6.28 -13.62
CA GLY A 242 -17.11 7.29 -14.64
C GLY A 242 -17.72 6.89 -15.99
N PRO A 243 -18.03 7.88 -16.85
CA PRO A 243 -18.54 7.59 -18.18
C PRO A 243 -17.48 6.85 -19.02
N PRO A 244 -17.91 6.01 -19.99
CA PRO A 244 -17.00 5.35 -20.92
C PRO A 244 -16.07 6.37 -21.57
N ARG A 245 -14.79 6.03 -21.72
CA ARG A 245 -13.85 6.86 -22.49
C ARG A 245 -14.37 6.92 -23.93
N ARG A 246 -15.02 8.02 -24.31
CA ARG A 246 -15.50 8.21 -25.68
C ARG A 246 -14.29 8.13 -26.61
N GLY A 247 -14.30 7.17 -27.54
CA GLY A 247 -13.35 7.15 -28.65
C GLY A 247 -13.42 8.46 -29.42
N ARG A 248 -12.32 8.85 -30.07
CA ARG A 248 -12.15 10.09 -30.85
C ARG A 248 -13.25 10.23 -31.92
N GLY A 249 -14.43 10.69 -31.52
CA GLY A 249 -15.60 10.89 -32.36
C GLY A 249 -16.00 12.35 -32.28
N ARG A 250 -16.02 13.02 -33.43
CA ARG A 250 -16.29 14.45 -33.60
C ARG A 250 -17.65 14.81 -33.00
N GLY A 251 -17.64 15.42 -31.82
CA GLY A 251 -18.80 16.02 -31.19
C GLY A 251 -18.35 17.14 -30.25
N ARG A 252 -18.31 18.37 -30.76
CA ARG A 252 -18.11 19.58 -29.95
C ARG A 252 -19.29 19.73 -28.98
N ARG A 253 -19.15 19.24 -27.74
CA ARG A 253 -19.88 19.79 -26.58
C ARG A 253 -19.25 19.32 -25.26
N ARG A 254 -18.76 20.30 -24.48
CA ARG A 254 -18.17 20.24 -23.12
C ARG A 254 -16.88 19.43 -22.97
N GLU A 255 -15.80 19.95 -23.54
CA GLU A 255 -14.43 19.49 -23.24
C GLU A 255 -13.76 20.36 -22.15
N THR A 256 -14.52 21.26 -21.51
CA THR A 256 -13.99 22.36 -20.69
C THR A 256 -14.04 22.14 -19.17
N GLU A 257 -14.59 21.04 -18.64
CA GLU A 257 -14.82 20.89 -17.19
C GLU A 257 -14.24 19.61 -16.53
N THR A 258 -13.62 18.68 -17.27
CA THR A 258 -13.25 17.35 -16.73
C THR A 258 -11.74 17.11 -16.58
N ARG A 259 -10.93 18.15 -16.35
CA ARG A 259 -9.49 17.98 -16.10
C ARG A 259 -9.16 17.64 -14.64
N ASP A 260 -9.96 18.10 -13.68
CA ASP A 260 -9.73 17.93 -12.23
C ASP A 260 -10.57 16.82 -11.58
N VAL A 261 -10.98 15.81 -12.34
CA VAL A 261 -11.73 14.67 -11.78
C VAL A 261 -10.87 13.41 -11.79
N THR A 262 -10.60 12.86 -10.61
CA THR A 262 -9.90 11.58 -10.44
C THR A 262 -10.80 10.44 -10.89
N ARG A 263 -10.28 9.58 -11.77
CA ARG A 263 -10.94 8.32 -12.14
C ARG A 263 -10.40 7.18 -11.28
N PRO A 264 -11.22 6.16 -11.01
CA PRO A 264 -10.77 5.03 -10.23
C PRO A 264 -9.88 4.13 -11.09
N GLU A 265 -8.91 3.49 -10.46
CA GLU A 265 -7.97 2.56 -11.06
C GLU A 265 -8.21 1.15 -10.52
N ALA A 266 -8.06 0.15 -11.39
CA ALA A 266 -8.18 -1.24 -11.00
C ALA A 266 -6.87 -1.71 -10.35
N ARG A 267 -6.99 -2.43 -9.24
CA ARG A 267 -5.88 -3.04 -8.51
C ARG A 267 -5.73 -4.51 -8.91
N GLU A 268 -4.53 -5.04 -8.70
CA GLU A 268 -4.22 -6.46 -8.96
C GLU A 268 -5.00 -7.41 -8.03
N ASP A 269 -5.41 -6.94 -6.84
CA ASP A 269 -6.21 -7.68 -5.86
C ASP A 269 -7.72 -7.70 -6.19
N GLY A 270 -8.12 -7.16 -7.35
CA GLY A 270 -9.49 -7.13 -7.82
C GLY A 270 -10.36 -6.04 -7.18
N TRP A 271 -9.77 -5.15 -6.39
CA TRP A 271 -10.42 -3.93 -5.90
C TRP A 271 -10.23 -2.76 -6.86
N MET A 272 -11.04 -1.72 -6.72
CA MET A 272 -10.82 -0.41 -7.34
C MET A 272 -10.27 0.55 -6.29
N GLU A 273 -9.49 1.53 -6.71
CA GLU A 273 -9.09 2.64 -5.86
C GLU A 273 -9.20 3.99 -6.54
N ALA A 274 -9.44 5.04 -5.76
CA ALA A 274 -9.41 6.42 -6.24
C ALA A 274 -8.68 7.29 -5.22
N GLU A 275 -7.78 8.15 -5.69
CA GLU A 275 -7.08 9.13 -4.86
C GLU A 275 -8.06 10.24 -4.44
N LEU A 276 -8.16 10.47 -3.14
CA LEU A 276 -9.04 11.42 -2.51
C LEU A 276 -8.37 12.78 -2.27
N GLY A 277 -7.06 12.77 -2.05
CA GLY A 277 -6.30 13.96 -1.72
C GLY A 277 -4.95 13.63 -1.10
N GLU A 278 -4.20 14.68 -0.79
CA GLU A 278 -2.88 14.57 -0.17
C GLU A 278 -2.73 15.56 0.98
N PHE A 279 -1.90 15.23 1.95
CA PHE A 279 -1.55 16.12 3.05
C PHE A 279 -0.14 15.83 3.57
N TYR A 280 0.46 16.80 4.25
CA TYR A 280 1.76 16.63 4.90
C TYR A 280 1.59 16.39 6.40
N ASN A 281 2.12 15.29 6.91
CA ASN A 281 2.16 15.01 8.34
C ASN A 281 3.43 15.59 8.97
N ASP A 282 3.32 16.72 9.67
CA ASP A 282 4.48 17.40 10.28
C ASP A 282 4.87 16.87 11.68
N SER A 283 4.16 15.89 12.23
CA SER A 283 4.38 15.27 13.57
C SER A 283 3.87 16.03 14.80
N CYS A 284 3.30 17.22 14.64
CA CYS A 284 2.76 18.04 15.75
C CYS A 284 1.23 18.00 15.88
N CYS A 285 0.50 17.51 14.87
CA CYS A 285 -0.97 17.48 14.91
C CYS A 285 -1.44 16.14 15.47
N ASP A 286 -2.09 16.13 16.63
CA ASP A 286 -2.53 14.89 17.25
C ASP A 286 -3.69 14.21 16.50
N ASP A 287 -4.49 14.98 15.76
CA ASP A 287 -5.70 14.51 15.07
C ASP A 287 -5.77 14.93 13.59
N ILE A 288 -6.02 13.96 12.70
CA ILE A 288 -6.42 14.19 11.31
C ILE A 288 -7.94 14.20 11.30
N SER A 289 -8.61 15.25 10.84
CA SER A 289 -10.04 15.19 10.51
C SER A 289 -10.23 15.37 9.03
N PHE A 290 -10.74 14.34 8.36
CA PHE A 290 -11.13 14.41 6.96
C PHE A 290 -12.64 14.20 6.81
N SER A 291 -13.22 14.77 5.76
CA SER A 291 -14.56 14.44 5.28
C SER A 291 -14.41 13.76 3.92
N ILE A 292 -14.25 12.44 3.93
CA ILE A 292 -13.67 11.70 2.81
C ILE A 292 -14.53 11.85 1.57
N ILE A 293 -15.84 11.69 1.71
CA ILE A 293 -16.77 11.62 0.59
C ILE A 293 -18.03 12.35 0.97
N LYS A 294 -18.43 13.34 0.18
CA LYS A 294 -19.70 14.03 0.34
C LYS A 294 -20.50 13.93 -0.95
N THR A 295 -21.52 13.09 -0.95
CA THR A 295 -22.45 13.03 -2.08
C THR A 295 -23.64 13.95 -1.83
N ASN A 296 -23.64 15.17 -2.36
CA ASN A 296 -24.77 16.09 -2.19
C ASN A 296 -25.84 16.01 -3.29
N THR A 297 -25.81 14.97 -4.14
CA THR A 297 -26.75 14.87 -5.26
C THR A 297 -28.09 14.26 -4.82
N PRO A 298 -29.24 14.75 -5.30
CA PRO A 298 -30.57 14.28 -4.90
C PRO A 298 -30.88 12.85 -5.40
N HIS A 299 -29.98 12.27 -6.20
CA HIS A 299 -30.17 10.94 -6.77
C HIS A 299 -29.78 9.85 -5.79
N TRP A 300 -30.66 8.87 -5.65
CA TRP A 300 -30.43 7.67 -4.87
C TRP A 300 -29.30 6.83 -5.45
N LYS A 301 -28.43 6.35 -4.56
CA LYS A 301 -27.18 5.63 -4.86
C LYS A 301 -27.17 4.30 -4.13
N SER A 302 -26.67 3.27 -4.81
CA SER A 302 -26.52 1.94 -4.23
C SER A 302 -25.38 1.15 -4.87
N GLY A 303 -25.01 0.05 -4.23
CA GLY A 303 -24.08 -0.93 -4.77
C GLY A 303 -22.60 -0.60 -4.59
N LEU A 304 -22.26 0.45 -3.84
CA LEU A 304 -20.87 0.73 -3.41
C LEU A 304 -20.50 -0.22 -2.27
N ILE A 305 -19.38 -0.94 -2.40
CA ILE A 305 -18.82 -1.79 -1.35
C ILE A 305 -17.46 -1.21 -1.00
N VAL A 306 -17.28 -0.68 0.20
CA VAL A 306 -16.02 -0.02 0.59
C VAL A 306 -15.25 -0.90 1.55
N GLN A 307 -14.02 -1.25 1.17
CA GLN A 307 -13.11 -1.98 2.03
C GLN A 307 -12.56 -1.09 3.14
N GLY A 308 -12.10 0.10 2.77
CA GLY A 308 -11.48 1.01 3.70
C GLY A 308 -10.80 2.19 3.02
N ILE A 309 -10.11 2.97 3.84
CA ILE A 309 -9.42 4.20 3.43
C ILE A 309 -7.94 4.03 3.69
N GLU A 310 -7.14 4.18 2.66
CA GLU A 310 -5.74 3.81 2.63
C GLU A 310 -4.84 5.06 2.56
N PHE A 311 -3.89 5.16 3.49
CA PHE A 311 -2.93 6.24 3.63
C PHE A 311 -1.56 5.71 3.22
N ARG A 312 -1.02 6.26 2.13
CA ARG A 312 0.28 5.87 1.58
C ARG A 312 1.22 7.06 1.56
N PRO A 313 2.51 6.88 1.87
CA PRO A 313 3.52 7.88 1.56
C PRO A 313 3.45 8.24 0.08
N ALA A 314 3.32 9.53 -0.22
CA ALA A 314 3.31 10.02 -1.59
C ALA A 314 4.65 9.71 -2.25
N LYS A 315 4.61 9.26 -3.50
CA LYS A 315 5.83 9.08 -4.28
C LYS A 315 6.40 10.47 -4.58
N ILE A 316 7.67 10.69 -4.23
CA ILE A 316 8.39 11.89 -4.67
C ILE A 316 8.38 11.86 -6.20
N ARG A 317 7.73 12.87 -6.82
CA ARG A 317 7.71 13.07 -8.27
C ARG A 317 8.96 13.76 -8.74
#